data_AF-A0A8J8J3J8-F1
#
_entry.id   AF-A0A8J8J3J8-F1
#
_cell.length_a   1.000
_cell.length_b   1.000
_cell.length_c   1.000
_cell.angle_alpha   90.00
_cell.angle_beta   90.00
_cell.angle_gamma   90.00
#
_symmetry.space_group_name_H-M   'P 1'
#
loop_
_entity.id
_entity.type
_entity.pdbx_description
1 polymer ?
#
loop_
_entity_poly.entity_id
_entity_poly.type
_entity_poly.pdbx_seq_one_letter_code
_entity_poly.pdbx_strand_id
1 'polypeptide(L)'
;MPKFDVSKADLERLVGKSFTVEEWEDLFLYAKCELDDVWEENGQIYFKADSKDTNRPDLWSAEGIARQIRWALGMAKGLPRYEVEKSDVVVYVDEKLKDIRPYGVYAIVEGLSLDDEALKQMINLQEKVALTFGRRRREVAIGIFDFDKVKPPIYYRAAEKTEKFVPLGFEEKMSLEEILEKHEKGKEYGHLIKDKPYYPLLVDSEGNVLSMPPIINSELTGRVTTETRNVFVDVTGWDLNKIMLALNVVVTALAERGGKIKSVKVVYGDFEIETPNLTPKEFEVGLEYIRRLAGIDLSDEEIKELLERMFYEVELENGKAKLKYPAFRDDIMHARDVLEDVLIAYGYNEIKPEEPKLAVQGRGDKFVEFEDAVRELMVGYGLQEVMTFNLTNREAQYTKMNLHFGEHPSGEYGHHPPARLVEIENPISPKWSALRAWLIPSLMEFLSQNTHEEYPQRIFEVGKTTLINENRETKTVSESKLAVAIAHPRVTFTEVKEILDSVMHHLGLEYELKEIDHSSFIPGRVGKIIVNGQEVGIIGEIHPKVLENWGIEMPVAAFEVFLRPLYREPYL
;
A
#
# COMPACT_ATOMS: atom_id res chain seq x y z
N MET A 1 -3.64 -1.69 4.93
CA MET A 1 -3.70 -1.64 6.39
C MET A 1 -4.81 -2.58 6.85
N PRO A 2 -4.55 -3.48 7.82
CA PRO A 2 -5.55 -4.46 8.23
C PRO A 2 -6.67 -3.78 9.03
N LYS A 3 -7.90 -3.92 8.52
CA LYS A 3 -9.13 -3.51 9.20
C LYS A 3 -9.86 -4.72 9.78
N PHE A 4 -10.33 -4.64 11.01
CA PHE A 4 -11.07 -5.73 11.66
C PHE A 4 -12.02 -5.18 12.72
N ASP A 5 -13.07 -5.96 12.97
CA ASP A 5 -14.15 -5.57 13.86
C ASP A 5 -13.91 -6.18 15.24
N VAL A 6 -14.14 -5.39 16.30
CA VAL A 6 -13.98 -5.81 17.70
C VAL A 6 -15.17 -5.35 18.53
N SER A 7 -15.65 -6.21 19.42
CA SER A 7 -16.72 -5.84 20.37
C SER A 7 -16.15 -5.01 21.52
N LYS A 8 -16.82 -3.90 21.85
CA LYS A 8 -16.48 -3.09 23.03
C LYS A 8 -16.53 -3.93 24.31
N ALA A 9 -17.55 -4.79 24.45
CA ALA A 9 -17.72 -5.63 25.63
C ALA A 9 -16.59 -6.67 25.76
N ASP A 10 -16.13 -7.24 24.65
CA ASP A 10 -15.00 -8.18 24.65
C ASP A 10 -13.68 -7.48 25.02
N LEU A 11 -13.43 -6.29 24.46
CA LEU A 11 -12.27 -5.47 24.82
C LEU A 11 -12.27 -5.08 26.30
N GLU A 12 -13.39 -4.60 26.84
CA GLU A 12 -13.50 -4.22 28.25
C GLU A 12 -13.29 -5.42 29.18
N ARG A 13 -13.77 -6.61 28.79
CA ARG A 13 -13.51 -7.86 29.51
C ARG A 13 -12.02 -8.23 29.51
N LEU A 14 -11.35 -8.11 28.38
CA LEU A 14 -9.92 -8.41 28.24
C LEU A 14 -9.03 -7.36 28.93
N VAL A 15 -9.43 -6.10 28.93
CA VAL A 15 -8.72 -5.02 29.66
C VAL A 15 -9.00 -5.11 31.16
N GLY A 16 -10.20 -5.52 31.56
CA GLY A 16 -10.67 -5.54 32.95
C GLY A 16 -11.20 -4.20 33.44
N LYS A 17 -11.54 -3.28 32.53
CA LYS A 17 -12.08 -1.93 32.83
C LYS A 17 -13.00 -1.47 31.70
N SER A 18 -14.05 -0.73 32.05
CA SER A 18 -14.97 -0.10 31.10
C SER A 18 -14.60 1.36 30.81
N PHE A 19 -14.89 1.79 29.59
CA PHE A 19 -14.58 3.13 29.08
C PHE A 19 -15.74 3.69 28.24
N THR A 20 -15.79 5.01 28.06
CA THR A 20 -16.69 5.64 27.09
C THR A 20 -16.19 5.43 25.65
N VAL A 21 -17.02 5.71 24.65
CA VAL A 21 -16.60 5.58 23.24
C VAL A 21 -15.50 6.59 22.91
N GLU A 22 -15.59 7.80 23.46
CA GLU A 22 -14.57 8.84 23.28
C GLU A 22 -13.22 8.42 23.91
N GLU A 23 -13.23 7.80 25.08
CA GLU A 23 -12.01 7.25 25.68
C GLU A 23 -11.41 6.15 24.81
N TRP A 24 -12.23 5.32 24.16
CA TRP A 24 -11.74 4.29 23.24
C TRP A 24 -11.00 4.88 22.04
N GLU A 25 -11.45 6.01 21.48
CA GLU A 25 -10.77 6.68 20.35
C GLU A 25 -9.28 6.92 20.66
N ASP A 26 -8.98 7.44 21.85
CA ASP A 26 -7.60 7.65 22.30
C ASP A 26 -6.88 6.34 22.62
N LEU A 27 -7.57 5.35 23.19
CA LEU A 27 -6.97 4.07 23.57
C LEU A 27 -6.49 3.25 22.36
N PHE A 28 -7.21 3.30 21.23
CA PHE A 28 -6.80 2.61 20.00
C PHE A 28 -5.47 3.17 19.45
N LEU A 29 -5.17 4.45 19.69
CA LEU A 29 -3.92 5.06 19.23
C LEU A 29 -2.69 4.42 19.88
N TYR A 30 -2.76 4.00 21.15
CA TYR A 30 -1.68 3.24 21.79
C TYR A 30 -1.41 1.89 21.13
N ALA A 31 -2.41 1.31 20.47
CA ALA A 31 -2.31 0.08 19.69
C ALA A 31 -2.04 0.33 18.19
N LYS A 32 -1.56 1.53 17.82
CA LYS A 32 -1.32 1.94 16.43
C LYS A 32 -2.56 1.74 15.53
N CYS A 33 -3.74 1.87 16.11
CA CYS A 33 -5.02 1.73 15.43
C CYS A 33 -5.78 3.04 15.50
N GLU A 34 -6.55 3.33 14.45
CA GLU A 34 -7.58 4.35 14.48
C GLU A 34 -8.95 3.69 14.48
N LEU A 35 -9.93 4.36 15.07
CA LEU A 35 -11.32 3.98 15.01
C LEU A 35 -11.90 4.45 13.67
N ASP A 36 -12.18 3.52 12.75
CA ASP A 36 -12.71 3.81 11.41
C ASP A 36 -14.24 3.94 11.41
N ASP A 37 -14.91 3.18 12.27
CA ASP A 37 -16.38 3.19 12.40
C ASP A 37 -16.82 2.65 13.78
N VAL A 38 -18.01 3.06 14.21
CA VAL A 38 -18.68 2.61 15.44
C VAL A 38 -20.15 2.33 15.15
N TRP A 39 -20.61 1.13 15.46
CA TRP A 39 -22.02 0.78 15.29
C TRP A 39 -22.53 -0.04 16.47
N GLU A 40 -23.85 -0.13 16.56
CA GLU A 40 -24.55 -0.97 17.52
C GLU A 40 -25.27 -2.10 16.80
N GLU A 41 -25.08 -3.33 17.28
CA GLU A 41 -25.78 -4.52 16.80
C GLU A 41 -26.24 -5.34 18.01
N ASN A 42 -27.53 -5.68 18.06
CA ASN A 42 -28.14 -6.46 19.15
C ASN A 42 -27.88 -5.87 20.56
N GLY A 43 -27.82 -4.53 20.69
CA GLY A 43 -27.53 -3.85 21.96
C GLY A 43 -26.06 -3.89 22.40
N GLN A 44 -25.16 -4.31 21.50
CA GLN A 44 -23.71 -4.29 21.73
C GLN A 44 -23.03 -3.30 20.78
N ILE A 45 -22.06 -2.56 21.31
CA ILE A 45 -21.26 -1.63 20.53
C ILE A 45 -20.06 -2.37 19.93
N TYR A 46 -19.82 -2.15 18.65
CA TYR A 46 -18.68 -2.66 17.91
C TYR A 46 -17.86 -1.51 17.35
N PHE A 47 -16.56 -1.78 17.23
CA PHE A 47 -15.57 -0.87 16.69
C PHE A 47 -14.93 -1.50 15.45
N LYS A 48 -14.78 -0.72 14.39
CA LYS A 48 -13.91 -1.08 13.27
C LYS A 48 -12.53 -0.48 13.54
N ALA A 49 -11.58 -1.32 13.91
CA ALA A 49 -10.20 -0.95 14.11
C ALA A 49 -9.49 -0.91 12.74
N ASP A 50 -8.86 0.20 12.39
CA ASP A 50 -7.96 0.33 11.25
C ASP A 50 -6.52 0.43 11.74
N SER A 51 -5.77 -0.67 11.65
CA SER A 51 -4.37 -0.70 12.07
C SER A 51 -3.51 0.06 11.07
N LYS A 52 -2.87 1.13 11.53
CA LYS A 52 -1.97 1.97 10.74
C LYS A 52 -0.55 1.41 10.66
N ASP A 53 -0.34 0.19 11.15
CA ASP A 53 0.92 -0.52 11.11
C ASP A 53 0.77 -1.91 10.50
N THR A 54 1.75 -2.30 9.67
CA THR A 54 1.85 -3.65 9.11
C THR A 54 2.90 -4.52 9.81
N ASN A 55 3.67 -3.97 10.76
CA ASN A 55 4.81 -4.62 11.38
C ASN A 55 4.50 -5.22 12.76
N ARG A 56 3.33 -4.90 13.33
CA ARG A 56 2.83 -5.40 14.63
C ARG A 56 1.62 -6.32 14.47
N PRO A 57 1.77 -7.53 13.89
CA PRO A 57 0.67 -8.49 13.73
C PRO A 57 0.05 -8.92 15.08
N ASP A 58 0.79 -8.75 16.17
CA ASP A 58 0.32 -9.00 17.54
C ASP A 58 -0.79 -8.04 18.00
N LEU A 59 -1.06 -6.96 17.25
CA LEU A 59 -2.12 -5.98 17.54
C LEU A 59 -3.37 -6.18 16.66
N TRP A 60 -3.41 -7.16 15.76
CA TRP A 60 -4.51 -7.35 14.81
C TRP A 60 -5.68 -8.20 15.34
N SER A 61 -5.94 -8.10 16.65
CA SER A 61 -7.05 -8.75 17.32
C SER A 61 -7.42 -8.02 18.61
N ALA A 62 -8.58 -8.32 19.17
CA ALA A 62 -9.03 -7.76 20.45
C ALA A 62 -8.04 -8.05 21.60
N GLU A 63 -7.45 -9.25 21.62
CA GLU A 63 -6.47 -9.67 22.64
C GLU A 63 -5.19 -8.84 22.57
N GLY A 64 -4.69 -8.60 21.35
CA GLY A 64 -3.53 -7.76 21.09
C GLY A 64 -3.73 -6.31 21.55
N ILE A 65 -4.84 -5.71 21.12
CA ILE A 65 -5.22 -4.34 21.48
C ILE A 65 -5.41 -4.20 23.00
N ALA A 66 -6.19 -5.10 23.61
CA ALA A 66 -6.43 -5.08 25.03
C ALA A 66 -5.13 -5.22 25.84
N ARG A 67 -4.22 -6.12 25.41
CA ARG A 67 -2.91 -6.27 26.02
C ARG A 67 -2.10 -4.97 25.95
N GLN A 68 -2.04 -4.32 24.78
CA GLN A 68 -1.33 -3.05 24.62
C GLN A 68 -1.91 -1.93 25.49
N ILE A 69 -3.24 -1.86 25.59
CA ILE A 69 -3.93 -0.86 26.42
C ILE A 69 -3.67 -1.06 27.91
N ARG A 70 -3.70 -2.31 28.42
CA ARG A 70 -3.37 -2.58 29.83
C ARG A 70 -1.98 -2.08 30.20
N TRP A 71 -1.01 -2.24 29.29
CA TRP A 71 0.35 -1.75 29.47
C TRP A 71 0.45 -0.23 29.36
N ALA A 72 -0.19 0.35 28.34
CA ALA A 72 -0.24 1.80 28.16
C ALA A 72 -0.86 2.52 29.37
N LEU A 73 -1.92 1.97 29.96
CA LEU A 73 -2.58 2.50 31.16
C LEU A 73 -1.83 2.21 32.48
N GLY A 74 -0.69 1.51 32.43
CA GLY A 74 0.08 1.14 33.62
C GLY A 74 -0.59 0.09 34.51
N MET A 75 -1.65 -0.59 34.03
CA MET A 75 -2.29 -1.70 34.73
C MET A 75 -1.39 -2.94 34.78
N ALA A 76 -0.52 -3.07 33.78
CA ALA A 76 0.58 -4.01 33.73
C ALA A 76 1.84 -3.27 33.24
N LYS A 77 3.01 -3.85 33.53
CA LYS A 77 4.29 -3.28 33.14
C LYS A 77 5.35 -4.36 33.01
N GLY A 78 6.41 -4.04 32.29
CA GLY A 78 7.52 -4.95 32.04
C GLY A 78 7.22 -5.93 30.90
N LEU A 79 7.98 -7.02 30.85
CA LEU A 79 7.81 -8.05 29.84
C LEU A 79 6.58 -8.94 30.13
N PRO A 80 5.61 -9.09 29.21
CA PRO A 80 4.54 -10.08 29.34
C PRO A 80 5.12 -11.50 29.32
N ARG A 81 4.73 -12.33 30.28
CA ARG A 81 5.24 -13.69 30.47
C ARG A 81 4.15 -14.72 30.16
N TYR A 82 4.50 -15.69 29.33
CA TYR A 82 3.64 -16.81 28.97
C TYR A 82 4.40 -18.11 29.27
N GLU A 83 3.84 -18.94 30.13
CA GLU A 83 4.42 -20.24 30.43
C GLU A 83 4.13 -21.22 29.28
N VAL A 84 5.15 -21.96 28.87
CA VAL A 84 5.07 -22.99 27.84
C VAL A 84 5.40 -24.33 28.49
N GLU A 85 4.39 -25.19 28.60
CA GLU A 85 4.56 -26.55 29.09
C GLU A 85 5.00 -27.47 27.93
N LYS A 86 5.60 -28.62 28.23
CA LYS A 86 5.95 -29.61 27.21
C LYS A 86 4.78 -30.55 26.93
N SER A 87 4.51 -30.83 25.66
CA SER A 87 3.63 -31.93 25.26
C SER A 87 4.42 -33.14 24.78
N ASP A 88 3.75 -34.29 24.72
CA ASP A 88 4.28 -35.51 24.09
C ASP A 88 4.01 -35.57 22.58
N VAL A 89 3.49 -34.48 21.98
CA VAL A 89 3.11 -34.44 20.56
C VAL A 89 4.34 -34.19 19.69
N VAL A 90 4.46 -35.04 18.66
CA VAL A 90 5.50 -34.95 17.65
C VAL A 90 4.88 -34.74 16.28
N VAL A 91 5.42 -33.79 15.51
CA VAL A 91 5.08 -33.57 14.11
C VAL A 91 6.28 -33.91 13.24
N TYR A 92 6.10 -34.78 12.25
CA TYR A 92 7.13 -35.13 11.27
C TYR A 92 6.91 -34.37 9.98
N VAL A 93 7.96 -33.71 9.47
CA VAL A 93 7.93 -32.94 8.22
C VAL A 93 8.66 -33.69 7.12
N ASP A 94 7.98 -33.93 6.00
CA ASP A 94 8.53 -34.63 4.83
C ASP A 94 9.48 -33.74 4.04
N GLU A 95 10.69 -34.25 3.76
CA GLU A 95 11.71 -33.56 2.95
C GLU A 95 11.23 -33.24 1.52
N LYS A 96 10.26 -33.99 0.99
CA LYS A 96 9.67 -33.72 -0.34
C LYS A 96 8.98 -32.37 -0.42
N LEU A 97 8.65 -31.75 0.71
CA LEU A 97 8.03 -30.42 0.75
C LEU A 97 9.02 -29.27 0.53
N LYS A 98 10.33 -29.54 0.47
CA LYS A 98 11.39 -28.52 0.39
C LYS A 98 11.16 -27.46 -0.69
N ASP A 99 10.74 -27.86 -1.88
CA ASP A 99 10.50 -26.97 -3.03
C ASP A 99 9.01 -26.63 -3.26
N ILE A 100 8.16 -26.96 -2.28
CA ILE A 100 6.70 -26.80 -2.33
C ILE A 100 6.24 -25.83 -1.24
N ARG A 101 6.48 -26.19 0.03
CA ARG A 101 6.18 -25.41 1.24
C ARG A 101 6.98 -26.03 2.40
N PRO A 102 8.25 -25.65 2.56
CA PRO A 102 9.25 -26.44 3.29
C PRO A 102 9.02 -26.56 4.80
N TYR A 103 8.40 -25.57 5.43
CA TYR A 103 8.40 -25.46 6.89
C TYR A 103 7.00 -25.43 7.48
N GLY A 104 6.88 -26.04 8.66
CA GLY A 104 5.72 -26.00 9.54
C GLY A 104 6.15 -25.86 11.01
N VAL A 105 5.49 -24.99 11.75
CA VAL A 105 5.65 -24.84 13.20
C VAL A 105 4.30 -25.00 13.87
N TYR A 106 4.30 -25.53 15.09
CA TYR A 106 3.07 -26.01 15.71
C TYR A 106 3.02 -25.70 17.21
N ALA A 107 1.82 -25.59 17.75
CA ALA A 107 1.59 -25.47 19.18
C ALA A 107 0.26 -26.09 19.56
N ILE A 108 0.09 -26.41 20.84
CA ILE A 108 -1.21 -26.75 21.41
C ILE A 108 -1.57 -25.66 22.42
N VAL A 109 -2.83 -25.25 22.44
CA VAL A 109 -3.36 -24.38 23.50
C VAL A 109 -4.57 -25.07 24.14
N GLU A 110 -4.47 -25.40 25.42
CA GLU A 110 -5.48 -26.14 26.17
C GLU A 110 -6.30 -25.26 27.11
N GLY A 111 -7.51 -25.69 27.44
CA GLY A 111 -8.34 -25.06 28.46
C GLY A 111 -8.95 -23.72 28.04
N LEU A 112 -9.13 -23.49 26.74
CA LEU A 112 -9.78 -22.28 26.22
C LEU A 112 -11.26 -22.25 26.57
N SER A 113 -11.78 -21.04 26.77
CA SER A 113 -13.22 -20.78 26.82
C SER A 113 -13.59 -19.89 25.63
N LEU A 114 -14.06 -20.53 24.55
CA LEU A 114 -14.40 -19.84 23.30
C LEU A 114 -15.89 -19.51 23.29
N ASP A 115 -16.22 -18.24 23.49
CA ASP A 115 -17.52 -17.70 23.11
C ASP A 115 -17.50 -17.22 21.64
N ASP A 116 -18.64 -16.72 21.16
CA ASP A 116 -18.77 -16.29 19.76
C ASP A 116 -17.77 -15.18 19.39
N GLU A 117 -17.51 -14.23 20.31
CA GLU A 117 -16.54 -13.16 20.07
C GLU A 117 -15.11 -13.69 20.06
N ALA A 118 -14.74 -14.57 20.99
CA ALA A 118 -13.43 -15.22 21.00
C ALA A 118 -13.17 -16.02 19.72
N LEU A 119 -14.16 -16.78 19.25
CA LEU A 119 -14.06 -17.54 18.01
C LEU A 119 -13.89 -16.60 16.79
N LYS A 120 -14.69 -15.53 16.71
CA LYS A 120 -14.55 -14.51 15.66
C LYS A 120 -13.17 -13.87 15.67
N GLN A 121 -12.66 -13.45 16.83
CA GLN A 121 -11.35 -12.81 16.94
C GLN A 121 -10.20 -13.75 16.57
N MET A 122 -10.28 -15.02 16.96
CA MET A 122 -9.31 -16.03 16.55
C MET A 122 -9.28 -16.23 15.02
N ILE A 123 -10.45 -16.31 14.38
CA ILE A 123 -10.55 -16.41 12.91
C ILE A 123 -10.03 -15.12 12.25
N ASN A 124 -10.42 -13.96 12.76
CA ASN A 124 -9.95 -12.67 12.26
C ASN A 124 -8.42 -12.57 12.31
N LEU A 125 -7.80 -12.88 13.45
CA LEU A 125 -6.35 -12.86 13.59
C LEU A 125 -5.68 -13.78 12.58
N GLN A 126 -6.17 -15.02 12.46
CA GLN A 126 -5.70 -16.00 11.46
C GLN A 126 -5.75 -15.40 10.04
N GLU A 127 -6.88 -14.82 9.65
CA GLU A 127 -7.08 -14.25 8.31
C GLU A 127 -6.23 -13.00 8.07
N LYS A 128 -6.17 -12.05 9.00
CA LYS A 128 -5.41 -10.80 8.83
C LYS A 128 -3.91 -11.05 8.78
N VAL A 129 -3.40 -11.94 9.64
CA VAL A 129 -1.98 -12.34 9.60
C VAL A 129 -1.66 -13.03 8.28
N ALA A 130 -2.47 -13.99 7.84
CA ALA A 130 -2.20 -14.72 6.60
C ALA A 130 -2.36 -13.83 5.34
N LEU A 131 -3.31 -12.88 5.34
CA LEU A 131 -3.54 -11.97 4.22
C LEU A 131 -2.46 -10.91 4.10
N THR A 132 -2.10 -10.26 5.21
CA THR A 132 -1.19 -9.09 5.22
C THR A 132 0.26 -9.54 5.39
N PHE A 133 0.61 -10.06 6.58
CA PHE A 133 1.96 -10.50 6.89
C PHE A 133 2.38 -11.71 6.02
N GLY A 134 1.46 -12.64 5.82
CA GLY A 134 1.65 -13.83 4.98
C GLY A 134 1.58 -13.59 3.47
N ARG A 135 1.37 -12.34 3.01
CA ARG A 135 1.23 -11.96 1.59
C ARG A 135 0.23 -12.85 0.84
N ARG A 136 -1.03 -12.84 1.30
CA ARG A 136 -2.11 -13.68 0.77
C ARG A 136 -1.73 -15.17 0.84
N ARG A 137 -1.29 -15.63 2.01
CA ARG A 137 -0.89 -17.00 2.34
C ARG A 137 0.39 -17.53 1.68
N ARG A 138 0.99 -16.77 0.77
CA ARG A 138 2.22 -17.15 0.07
C ARG A 138 3.34 -17.49 1.06
N GLU A 139 3.61 -16.58 1.99
CA GLU A 139 4.71 -16.68 2.96
C GLU A 139 4.30 -17.42 4.24
N VAL A 140 3.09 -17.17 4.74
CA VAL A 140 2.58 -17.69 6.02
C VAL A 140 1.12 -18.09 5.85
N ALA A 141 0.77 -19.33 6.22
CA ALA A 141 -0.60 -19.79 6.31
C ALA A 141 -0.80 -20.41 7.69
N ILE A 142 -1.92 -20.09 8.33
CA ILE A 142 -2.24 -20.52 9.68
C ILE A 142 -3.49 -21.39 9.60
N GLY A 143 -3.48 -22.51 10.29
CA GLY A 143 -4.65 -23.32 10.58
C GLY A 143 -4.78 -23.58 12.08
N ILE A 144 -6.03 -23.65 12.53
CA ILE A 144 -6.39 -23.93 13.91
C ILE A 144 -7.40 -25.08 13.88
N PHE A 145 -7.13 -26.12 14.67
CA PHE A 145 -7.88 -27.37 14.67
C PHE A 145 -8.34 -27.71 16.08
N ASP A 146 -9.46 -28.42 16.17
CA ASP A 146 -9.93 -29.00 17.43
C ASP A 146 -9.04 -30.18 17.83
N PHE A 147 -8.17 -29.97 18.82
CA PHE A 147 -7.15 -30.95 19.19
C PHE A 147 -7.73 -32.22 19.77
N ASP A 148 -8.94 -32.18 20.35
CA ASP A 148 -9.60 -33.36 20.92
C ASP A 148 -9.95 -34.39 19.83
N LYS A 149 -10.02 -33.95 18.56
CA LYS A 149 -10.28 -34.79 17.38
C LYS A 149 -9.02 -35.28 16.68
N VAL A 150 -7.84 -34.81 17.07
CA VAL A 150 -6.56 -35.12 16.42
C VAL A 150 -5.85 -36.26 17.16
N LYS A 151 -5.25 -37.20 16.41
CA LYS A 151 -4.51 -38.34 16.97
C LYS A 151 -3.00 -38.27 16.69
N PRO A 152 -2.16 -37.77 17.63
CA PRO A 152 -0.71 -37.75 17.46
C PRO A 152 -0.07 -39.15 17.25
N PRO A 153 1.12 -39.26 16.62
CA PRO A 153 1.87 -38.18 15.98
C PRO A 153 1.21 -37.63 14.71
N ILE A 154 1.64 -36.45 14.30
CA ILE A 154 1.10 -35.74 13.12
C ILE A 154 2.18 -35.74 12.03
N TYR A 155 1.75 -35.78 10.76
CA TYR A 155 2.63 -35.80 9.60
C TYR A 155 2.27 -34.64 8.67
N TYR A 156 3.22 -33.74 8.45
CA TYR A 156 3.16 -32.74 7.40
C TYR A 156 3.92 -33.25 6.18
N ARG A 157 3.19 -33.79 5.21
CA ARG A 157 3.78 -34.59 4.13
C ARG A 157 3.36 -34.16 2.73
N ALA A 158 4.17 -34.56 1.76
CA ALA A 158 3.82 -34.44 0.35
C ALA A 158 2.79 -35.52 -0.01
N ALA A 159 1.59 -35.09 -0.40
CA ALA A 159 0.48 -35.96 -0.77
C ALA A 159 0.28 -36.05 -2.28
N GLU A 160 -0.21 -37.20 -2.73
CA GLU A 160 -0.63 -37.38 -4.12
C GLU A 160 -1.89 -36.55 -4.41
N LYS A 161 -1.96 -35.94 -5.60
CA LYS A 161 -3.08 -35.06 -5.99
C LYS A 161 -4.46 -35.74 -5.94
N THR A 162 -4.47 -37.07 -6.03
CA THR A 162 -5.67 -37.92 -6.00
C THR A 162 -6.17 -38.24 -4.59
N GLU A 163 -5.39 -37.95 -3.54
CA GLU A 163 -5.84 -38.15 -2.14
C GLU A 163 -7.08 -37.31 -1.86
N LYS A 164 -7.97 -37.81 -0.97
CA LYS A 164 -9.30 -37.22 -0.76
C LYS A 164 -9.60 -36.93 0.69
N PHE A 165 -10.23 -35.79 0.95
CA PHE A 165 -10.83 -35.48 2.25
C PHE A 165 -12.07 -34.60 2.07
N VAL A 166 -12.81 -34.36 3.15
CA VAL A 166 -13.96 -33.44 3.15
C VAL A 166 -13.45 -32.04 3.49
N PRO A 167 -13.40 -31.09 2.54
CA PRO A 167 -12.96 -29.73 2.82
C PRO A 167 -13.99 -28.96 3.64
N LEU A 168 -13.54 -28.00 4.43
CA LEU A 168 -14.40 -27.15 5.27
C LEU A 168 -15.54 -26.52 4.45
N GLY A 169 -16.78 -26.65 4.94
CA GLY A 169 -17.99 -26.15 4.27
C GLY A 169 -18.61 -27.12 3.25
N PHE A 170 -18.10 -28.35 3.13
CA PHE A 170 -18.64 -29.39 2.27
C PHE A 170 -18.94 -30.67 3.06
N GLU A 171 -19.80 -31.53 2.51
CA GLU A 171 -20.15 -32.83 3.11
C GLU A 171 -19.48 -34.02 2.39
N GLU A 172 -19.10 -33.84 1.12
CA GLU A 172 -18.53 -34.90 0.30
C GLU A 172 -17.01 -34.85 0.22
N LYS A 173 -16.39 -36.03 0.07
CA LYS A 173 -14.95 -36.15 -0.14
C LYS A 173 -14.58 -35.66 -1.55
N MET A 174 -13.61 -34.76 -1.62
CA MET A 174 -13.02 -34.27 -2.86
C MET A 174 -11.54 -34.63 -2.91
N SER A 175 -11.03 -34.90 -4.11
CA SER A 175 -9.58 -34.99 -4.30
C SER A 175 -8.91 -33.63 -4.13
N LEU A 176 -7.62 -33.63 -3.79
CA LEU A 176 -6.87 -32.39 -3.61
C LEU A 176 -6.91 -31.50 -4.87
N GLU A 177 -6.86 -32.11 -6.06
CA GLU A 177 -7.00 -31.40 -7.34
C GLU A 177 -8.41 -30.82 -7.54
N GLU A 178 -9.46 -31.59 -7.25
CA GLU A 178 -10.83 -31.09 -7.30
C GLU A 178 -11.08 -29.92 -6.34
N ILE A 179 -10.43 -29.92 -5.17
CA ILE A 179 -10.51 -28.80 -4.23
C ILE A 179 -9.96 -27.53 -4.88
N LEU A 180 -8.84 -27.58 -5.59
CA LEU A 180 -8.29 -26.41 -6.29
C LEU A 180 -9.22 -25.85 -7.36
N GLU A 181 -10.04 -26.69 -7.99
CA GLU A 181 -10.94 -26.29 -9.07
C GLU A 181 -12.33 -25.87 -8.59
N LYS A 182 -12.87 -26.54 -7.56
CA LYS A 182 -14.27 -26.40 -7.13
C LYS A 182 -14.43 -25.54 -5.88
N HIS A 183 -13.55 -25.68 -4.90
CA HIS A 183 -13.65 -24.97 -3.62
C HIS A 183 -13.28 -23.49 -3.78
N GLU A 184 -14.00 -22.58 -3.11
CA GLU A 184 -13.76 -21.13 -3.19
C GLU A 184 -12.29 -20.77 -2.88
N LYS A 185 -11.78 -21.25 -1.72
CA LYS A 185 -10.37 -21.08 -1.34
C LYS A 185 -9.39 -21.79 -2.27
N GLY A 186 -9.81 -22.87 -2.93
CA GLY A 186 -9.01 -23.56 -3.94
C GLY A 186 -8.82 -22.68 -5.18
N LYS A 187 -9.88 -22.05 -5.66
CA LYS A 187 -9.81 -21.08 -6.77
C LYS A 187 -8.99 -19.85 -6.41
N GLU A 188 -9.14 -19.36 -5.18
CA GLU A 188 -8.45 -18.15 -4.71
C GLU A 188 -6.93 -18.37 -4.54
N TYR A 189 -6.52 -19.46 -3.88
CA TYR A 189 -5.12 -19.69 -3.47
C TYR A 189 -4.42 -20.82 -4.22
N GLY A 190 -5.12 -21.56 -5.09
CA GLY A 190 -4.58 -22.76 -5.74
C GLY A 190 -3.34 -22.48 -6.60
N HIS A 191 -3.22 -21.27 -7.16
CA HIS A 191 -2.04 -20.82 -7.90
C HIS A 191 -0.72 -20.92 -7.11
N LEU A 192 -0.78 -21.01 -5.76
CA LEU A 192 0.41 -21.17 -4.91
C LEU A 192 1.04 -22.57 -5.01
N ILE A 193 0.25 -23.61 -5.32
CA ILE A 193 0.72 -25.00 -5.30
C ILE A 193 0.33 -25.82 -6.54
N LYS A 194 -0.58 -25.33 -7.40
CA LYS A 194 -1.17 -26.09 -8.53
C LYS A 194 -0.13 -26.78 -9.43
N ASP A 195 0.96 -26.08 -9.73
CA ASP A 195 2.00 -26.57 -10.66
C ASP A 195 3.05 -27.47 -9.98
N LYS A 196 2.88 -27.77 -8.69
CA LYS A 196 3.80 -28.62 -7.93
C LYS A 196 3.48 -30.10 -8.14
N PRO A 197 4.48 -31.00 -8.03
CA PRO A 197 4.28 -32.44 -8.23
C PRO A 197 3.41 -33.07 -7.15
N TYR A 198 3.52 -32.59 -5.91
CA TYR A 198 2.76 -33.01 -4.74
C TYR A 198 2.08 -31.81 -4.10
N TYR A 199 1.05 -32.06 -3.29
CA TYR A 199 0.43 -31.01 -2.48
C TYR A 199 0.71 -31.23 -0.99
N PRO A 200 0.88 -30.15 -0.20
CA PRO A 200 1.11 -30.28 1.24
C PRO A 200 -0.15 -30.78 1.92
N LEU A 201 -0.02 -31.78 2.78
CA LEU A 201 -1.13 -32.34 3.54
C LEU A 201 -0.70 -32.55 4.98
N LEU A 202 -1.52 -32.08 5.90
CA LEU A 202 -1.35 -32.31 7.33
C LEU A 202 -2.30 -33.44 7.75
N VAL A 203 -1.76 -34.53 8.27
CA VAL A 203 -2.54 -35.72 8.64
C VAL A 203 -2.14 -36.24 10.01
N ASP A 204 -3.06 -36.85 10.72
CA ASP A 204 -2.78 -37.50 12.01
C ASP A 204 -2.34 -38.98 11.83
N SER A 205 -2.10 -39.66 12.95
CA SER A 205 -1.64 -41.06 12.96
C SER A 205 -2.67 -42.09 12.47
N GLU A 206 -3.95 -41.73 12.46
CA GLU A 206 -5.03 -42.57 11.91
C GLU A 206 -5.28 -42.28 10.43
N GLY A 207 -4.56 -41.32 9.84
CA GLY A 207 -4.71 -40.91 8.45
C GLY A 207 -5.85 -39.91 8.24
N ASN A 208 -6.39 -39.32 9.31
CA ASN A 208 -7.36 -38.24 9.19
C ASN A 208 -6.65 -36.97 8.70
N VAL A 209 -7.16 -36.36 7.64
CA VAL A 209 -6.62 -35.10 7.10
C VAL A 209 -7.07 -33.94 7.97
N LEU A 210 -6.14 -33.14 8.47
CA LEU A 210 -6.41 -31.89 9.19
C LEU A 210 -6.57 -30.74 8.21
N SER A 211 -5.64 -30.59 7.26
CA SER A 211 -5.66 -29.53 6.25
C SER A 211 -4.85 -29.88 5.01
N MET A 212 -5.09 -29.12 3.95
CA MET A 212 -4.23 -29.00 2.77
C MET A 212 -3.64 -27.58 2.73
N PRO A 213 -2.50 -27.31 3.40
CA PRO A 213 -1.90 -25.98 3.39
C PRO A 213 -1.42 -25.55 1.98
N PRO A 214 -1.50 -24.26 1.61
CA PRO A 214 -2.10 -23.14 2.34
C PRO A 214 -3.61 -22.93 2.04
N ILE A 215 -4.28 -23.95 1.52
CA ILE A 215 -5.58 -23.81 0.84
C ILE A 215 -6.76 -23.87 1.81
N ILE A 216 -6.98 -25.01 2.47
CA ILE A 216 -8.20 -25.24 3.26
C ILE A 216 -8.01 -26.31 4.35
N ASN A 217 -8.78 -26.17 5.43
CA ASN A 217 -8.88 -27.17 6.50
C ASN A 217 -9.91 -28.25 6.17
N SER A 218 -9.88 -29.37 6.89
CA SER A 218 -10.94 -30.38 6.82
C SER A 218 -12.15 -29.97 7.64
N GLU A 219 -13.34 -30.32 7.15
CA GLU A 219 -14.60 -30.18 7.87
C GLU A 219 -14.63 -31.01 9.17
N LEU A 220 -14.08 -32.23 9.13
CA LEU A 220 -14.27 -33.22 10.20
C LEU A 220 -13.34 -32.98 11.40
N THR A 221 -12.05 -32.78 11.13
CA THR A 221 -11.00 -32.63 12.14
C THR A 221 -10.54 -31.18 12.29
N GLY A 222 -10.82 -30.30 11.32
CA GLY A 222 -10.31 -28.94 11.28
C GLY A 222 -11.31 -27.82 11.49
N ARG A 223 -12.57 -28.14 11.80
CA ARG A 223 -13.56 -27.15 12.25
C ARG A 223 -13.40 -26.90 13.75
N VAL A 224 -13.18 -25.64 14.10
CA VAL A 224 -13.25 -25.13 15.47
C VAL A 224 -14.62 -24.51 15.72
N THR A 225 -15.18 -24.74 16.90
CA THR A 225 -16.48 -24.18 17.32
C THR A 225 -16.35 -23.58 18.73
N THR A 226 -17.43 -22.98 19.24
CA THR A 226 -17.51 -22.50 20.63
C THR A 226 -17.47 -23.64 21.67
N GLU A 227 -17.60 -24.91 21.24
CA GLU A 227 -17.44 -26.08 22.11
C GLU A 227 -15.98 -26.51 22.24
N THR A 228 -15.12 -26.13 21.30
CA THR A 228 -13.70 -26.48 21.33
C THR A 228 -13.02 -25.89 22.56
N ARG A 229 -12.20 -26.70 23.24
CA ARG A 229 -11.45 -26.32 24.44
C ARG A 229 -9.94 -26.41 24.24
N ASN A 230 -9.50 -27.35 23.42
CA ASN A 230 -8.11 -27.59 23.13
C ASN A 230 -7.91 -27.40 21.64
N VAL A 231 -6.96 -26.54 21.26
CA VAL A 231 -6.65 -26.28 19.86
C VAL A 231 -5.23 -26.69 19.51
N PHE A 232 -5.07 -27.28 18.32
CA PHE A 232 -3.79 -27.45 17.68
C PHE A 232 -3.64 -26.32 16.66
N VAL A 233 -2.54 -25.57 16.73
CA VAL A 233 -2.25 -24.47 15.82
C VAL A 233 -1.12 -24.91 14.90
N ASP A 234 -1.33 -24.83 13.59
CA ASP A 234 -0.27 -24.97 12.60
C ASP A 234 0.01 -23.64 11.90
N VAL A 235 1.30 -23.40 11.62
CA VAL A 235 1.72 -22.31 10.75
C VAL A 235 2.74 -22.85 9.75
N THR A 236 2.42 -22.78 8.47
CA THR A 236 3.27 -23.29 7.39
C THR A 236 3.74 -22.18 6.46
N GLY A 237 4.90 -22.36 5.82
CA GLY A 237 5.50 -21.31 5.00
C GLY A 237 6.88 -21.63 4.42
N TRP A 238 7.52 -20.57 3.92
CA TRP A 238 8.85 -20.62 3.30
C TRP A 238 9.99 -20.24 4.24
N ASP A 239 9.68 -19.53 5.33
CA ASP A 239 10.66 -18.94 6.23
C ASP A 239 10.31 -19.27 7.67
N LEU A 240 11.20 -19.99 8.37
CA LEU A 240 11.02 -20.42 9.76
C LEU A 240 10.78 -19.26 10.72
N ASN A 241 11.48 -18.13 10.54
CA ASN A 241 11.35 -16.98 11.45
C ASN A 241 9.97 -16.33 11.30
N LYS A 242 9.49 -16.18 10.06
CA LYS A 242 8.15 -15.60 9.81
C LYS A 242 7.03 -16.48 10.36
N ILE A 243 7.10 -17.80 10.14
CA ILE A 243 6.06 -18.69 10.65
C ILE A 243 6.12 -18.84 12.18
N MET A 244 7.32 -18.79 12.77
CA MET A 244 7.48 -18.75 14.23
C MET A 244 6.88 -17.49 14.83
N LEU A 245 7.12 -16.32 14.22
CA LEU A 245 6.53 -15.06 14.65
C LEU A 245 4.99 -15.13 14.61
N ALA A 246 4.43 -15.62 13.51
CA ALA A 246 2.98 -15.78 13.37
C ALA A 246 2.40 -16.80 14.38
N LEU A 247 3.11 -17.91 14.64
CA LEU A 247 2.72 -18.86 15.69
C LEU A 247 2.71 -18.18 17.06
N ASN A 248 3.78 -17.47 17.41
CA ASN A 248 3.93 -16.74 18.67
C ASN A 248 2.79 -15.72 18.86
N VAL A 249 2.42 -14.98 17.80
CA VAL A 249 1.28 -14.05 17.81
C VAL A 249 -0.02 -14.79 18.16
N VAL A 250 -0.34 -15.88 17.45
CA VAL A 250 -1.59 -16.62 17.65
C VAL A 250 -1.65 -17.24 19.04
N VAL A 251 -0.61 -17.95 19.48
CA VAL A 251 -0.63 -18.64 20.77
C VAL A 251 -0.66 -17.68 21.95
N THR A 252 0.01 -16.53 21.86
CA THR A 252 -0.06 -15.53 22.94
C THR A 252 -1.43 -14.84 22.98
N ALA A 253 -2.07 -14.58 21.83
CA ALA A 253 -3.46 -14.10 21.80
C ALA A 253 -4.42 -15.11 22.45
N LEU A 254 -4.27 -16.41 22.17
CA LEU A 254 -5.08 -17.44 22.81
C LEU A 254 -4.81 -17.57 24.32
N ALA A 255 -3.57 -17.34 24.76
CA ALA A 255 -3.23 -17.30 26.18
C ALA A 255 -3.86 -16.12 26.93
N GLU A 256 -4.08 -14.98 26.27
CA GLU A 256 -4.86 -13.86 26.85
C GLU A 256 -6.32 -14.25 27.16
N ARG A 257 -6.83 -15.31 26.53
CA ARG A 257 -8.14 -15.91 26.83
C ARG A 257 -8.06 -17.04 27.86
N GLY A 258 -6.96 -17.15 28.61
CA GLY A 258 -6.74 -18.16 29.65
C GLY A 258 -6.22 -19.50 29.13
N GLY A 259 -5.91 -19.61 27.84
CA GLY A 259 -5.34 -20.82 27.25
C GLY A 259 -3.94 -21.13 27.78
N LYS A 260 -3.65 -22.41 27.99
CA LYS A 260 -2.33 -22.89 28.41
C LYS A 260 -1.55 -23.39 27.21
N ILE A 261 -0.39 -22.78 26.95
CA ILE A 261 0.42 -23.10 25.79
C ILE A 261 1.25 -24.35 26.09
N LYS A 262 1.17 -25.33 25.19
CA LYS A 262 2.07 -26.49 25.16
C LYS A 262 2.89 -26.51 23.89
N SER A 263 4.17 -26.81 24.07
CA SER A 263 5.12 -26.95 22.98
C SER A 263 4.99 -28.30 22.27
N VAL A 264 5.29 -28.30 20.98
CA VAL A 264 5.25 -29.45 20.08
C VAL A 264 6.65 -29.68 19.53
N LYS A 265 7.10 -30.93 19.52
CA LYS A 265 8.36 -31.32 18.90
C LYS A 265 8.16 -31.48 17.39
N VAL A 266 8.92 -30.75 16.59
CA VAL A 266 8.89 -30.82 15.12
C VAL A 266 10.17 -31.46 14.62
N VAL A 267 10.03 -32.57 13.90
CA VAL A 267 11.13 -33.36 13.38
C VAL A 267 11.19 -33.17 11.87
N TYR A 268 12.26 -32.54 11.42
CA TYR A 268 12.68 -32.48 10.01
C TYR A 268 13.72 -33.57 9.75
N GLY A 269 14.02 -33.84 8.48
CA GLY A 269 15.06 -34.80 8.11
C GLY A 269 16.43 -34.49 8.71
N ASP A 270 16.82 -33.21 8.67
CA ASP A 270 18.17 -32.76 9.08
C ASP A 270 18.24 -32.20 10.52
N PHE A 271 17.11 -31.84 11.13
CA PHE A 271 17.08 -31.15 12.42
C PHE A 271 15.74 -31.32 13.16
N GLU A 272 15.73 -31.03 14.45
CA GLU A 272 14.50 -30.94 15.25
C GLU A 272 14.40 -29.59 15.96
N ILE A 273 13.18 -29.11 16.14
CA ILE A 273 12.88 -27.88 16.88
C ILE A 273 11.68 -28.10 17.80
N GLU A 274 11.63 -27.34 18.90
CA GLU A 274 10.49 -27.29 19.81
C GLU A 274 9.78 -25.94 19.62
N THR A 275 8.47 -25.96 19.36
CA THR A 275 7.70 -24.77 19.02
C THR A 275 6.45 -24.66 19.90
N PRO A 276 5.96 -23.47 20.28
CA PRO A 276 6.48 -22.14 19.93
C PRO A 276 7.75 -21.79 20.71
N ASN A 277 8.53 -20.84 20.19
CA ASN A 277 9.66 -20.27 20.91
C ASN A 277 9.32 -18.86 21.40
N LEU A 278 8.96 -18.74 22.68
CA LEU A 278 8.63 -17.48 23.35
C LEU A 278 9.81 -16.86 24.12
N THR A 279 11.03 -17.28 23.82
CA THR A 279 12.24 -16.69 24.43
C THR A 279 12.29 -15.18 24.11
N PRO A 280 12.38 -14.30 25.11
CA PRO A 280 12.47 -12.86 24.89
C PRO A 280 13.68 -12.51 24.02
N LYS A 281 13.49 -11.54 23.13
CA LYS A 281 14.58 -10.97 22.34
C LYS A 281 15.27 -9.87 23.14
N GLU A 282 16.52 -9.58 22.80
CA GLU A 282 17.35 -8.61 23.51
C GLU A 282 17.77 -7.47 22.59
N PHE A 283 17.82 -6.24 23.13
CA PHE A 283 18.32 -5.06 22.44
C PHE A 283 19.02 -4.12 23.44
N GLU A 284 19.99 -3.33 22.99
CA GLU A 284 20.66 -2.34 23.85
C GLU A 284 20.60 -0.95 23.18
N VAL A 285 20.24 0.06 23.96
CA VAL A 285 20.14 1.45 23.48
C VAL A 285 20.78 2.42 24.45
N GLY A 286 21.43 3.47 23.93
CA GLY A 286 21.95 4.57 24.74
C GLY A 286 20.85 5.58 25.11
N LEU A 287 20.73 5.92 26.39
CA LEU A 287 19.69 6.82 26.89
C LEU A 287 19.85 8.24 26.34
N GLU A 288 21.10 8.67 26.14
CA GLU A 288 21.42 9.97 25.53
C GLU A 288 20.94 10.07 24.07
N TYR A 289 20.96 8.96 23.33
CA TYR A 289 20.43 8.93 21.97
C TYR A 289 18.91 9.14 21.96
N ILE A 290 18.20 8.52 22.92
CA ILE A 290 16.74 8.68 23.09
C ILE A 290 16.43 10.14 23.42
N ARG A 291 17.03 10.73 24.46
CA ARG A 291 16.81 12.13 24.85
C ARG A 291 17.03 13.11 23.69
N ARG A 292 18.17 12.98 23.02
CA ARG A 292 18.56 13.89 21.93
C ARG A 292 17.58 13.88 20.76
N LEU A 293 17.03 12.71 20.42
CA LEU A 293 16.07 12.60 19.32
C LEU A 293 14.62 12.85 19.73
N ALA A 294 14.25 12.49 20.97
CA ALA A 294 12.94 12.81 21.52
C ALA A 294 12.73 14.33 21.57
N GLY A 295 13.79 15.08 21.89
CA GLY A 295 13.68 16.53 22.13
C GLY A 295 12.98 16.84 23.45
N ILE A 296 12.92 15.87 24.37
CA ILE A 296 12.24 15.96 25.66
C ILE A 296 13.28 15.68 26.75
N ASP A 297 13.24 16.46 27.82
CA ASP A 297 14.09 16.25 28.99
C ASP A 297 13.48 15.14 29.87
N LEU A 298 13.92 13.90 29.62
CA LEU A 298 13.49 12.70 30.36
C LEU A 298 14.67 12.13 31.16
N SER A 299 14.43 11.88 32.45
CA SER A 299 15.34 11.13 33.31
C SER A 299 15.46 9.66 32.87
N ASP A 300 16.54 8.99 33.32
CA ASP A 300 16.77 7.58 33.00
C ASP A 300 15.63 6.70 33.56
N GLU A 301 15.10 7.05 34.74
CA GLU A 301 13.95 6.39 35.38
C GLU A 301 12.64 6.59 34.62
N GLU A 302 12.37 7.79 34.10
CA GLU A 302 11.17 8.06 33.28
C GLU A 302 11.22 7.26 31.97
N ILE A 303 12.38 7.22 31.30
CA ILE A 303 12.55 6.40 30.09
C ILE A 303 12.28 4.93 30.40
N LYS A 304 12.81 4.43 31.52
CA LYS A 304 12.56 3.07 31.98
C LYS A 304 11.07 2.81 32.19
N GLU A 305 10.35 3.68 32.88
CA GLU A 305 8.92 3.53 33.13
C GLU A 305 8.11 3.50 31.82
N LEU A 306 8.42 4.40 30.88
CA LEU A 306 7.78 4.46 29.57
C LEU A 306 8.01 3.18 28.75
N LEU A 307 9.24 2.64 28.77
CA LEU A 307 9.55 1.37 28.13
C LEU A 307 8.86 0.18 28.81
N GLU A 308 8.80 0.17 30.15
CA GLU A 308 8.05 -0.87 30.87
C GLU A 308 6.55 -0.85 30.52
N ARG A 309 5.99 0.30 30.12
CA ARG A 309 4.62 0.44 29.58
C ARG A 309 4.49 0.00 28.11
N MET A 310 5.56 -0.47 27.47
CA MET A 310 5.60 -0.94 26.07
C MET A 310 6.22 -2.34 25.90
N PHE A 311 6.01 -3.19 26.91
CA PHE A 311 6.45 -4.60 26.96
C PHE A 311 7.94 -4.85 27.17
N TYR A 312 8.72 -3.86 27.59
CA TYR A 312 10.14 -4.06 27.85
C TYR A 312 10.42 -4.41 29.31
N GLU A 313 11.25 -5.42 29.55
CA GLU A 313 12.02 -5.54 30.79
C GLU A 313 13.31 -4.72 30.61
N VAL A 314 13.58 -3.79 31.54
CA VAL A 314 14.63 -2.77 31.38
C VAL A 314 15.63 -2.82 32.53
N GLU A 315 16.89 -3.00 32.18
CA GLU A 315 18.04 -2.84 33.08
C GLU A 315 18.87 -1.63 32.65
N LEU A 316 19.02 -0.66 33.56
CA LEU A 316 19.81 0.55 33.33
C LEU A 316 21.25 0.31 33.79
N GLU A 317 22.20 0.51 32.89
CA GLU A 317 23.62 0.32 33.19
C GLU A 317 24.48 1.28 32.35
N ASN A 318 25.38 2.03 32.99
CA ASN A 318 26.38 2.88 32.33
C ASN A 318 25.81 3.83 31.25
N GLY A 319 24.65 4.46 31.50
CA GLY A 319 23.98 5.38 30.57
C GLY A 319 23.28 4.69 29.39
N LYS A 320 23.06 3.38 29.48
CA LYS A 320 22.35 2.56 28.50
C LYS A 320 21.19 1.82 29.15
N ALA A 321 20.20 1.44 28.34
CA ALA A 321 19.17 0.50 28.69
C ALA A 321 19.39 -0.83 27.95
N LYS A 322 19.57 -1.91 28.70
CA LYS A 322 19.49 -3.28 28.21
C LYS A 322 18.04 -3.72 28.29
N LEU A 323 17.51 -4.15 27.15
CA LEU A 323 16.09 -4.39 26.94
C LEU A 323 15.86 -5.85 26.65
N LYS A 324 14.82 -6.43 27.26
CA LYS A 324 14.19 -7.65 26.77
C LYS A 324 12.77 -7.36 26.35
N TYR A 325 12.37 -7.91 25.20
CA TYR A 325 11.04 -7.69 24.63
C TYR A 325 10.44 -8.99 24.09
N PRO A 326 9.12 -9.06 23.89
CA PRO A 326 8.44 -10.32 23.61
C PRO A 326 8.81 -10.92 22.25
N ALA A 327 8.82 -12.26 22.17
CA ALA A 327 9.11 -12.99 20.94
C ALA A 327 8.08 -12.78 19.80
N PHE A 328 6.89 -12.26 20.12
CA PHE A 328 5.87 -11.89 19.13
C PHE A 328 6.09 -10.49 18.54
N ARG A 329 7.11 -9.75 18.98
CA ARG A 329 7.57 -8.50 18.36
C ARG A 329 8.83 -8.77 17.52
N ASP A 330 8.78 -8.37 16.26
CA ASP A 330 9.91 -8.45 15.32
C ASP A 330 10.21 -7.10 14.66
N ASP A 331 9.49 -6.06 15.10
CA ASP A 331 9.59 -4.69 14.63
C ASP A 331 10.79 -3.93 15.21
N ILE A 332 11.37 -4.40 16.32
CA ILE A 332 12.49 -3.75 16.99
C ILE A 332 13.82 -4.16 16.33
N MET A 333 14.34 -3.28 15.47
CA MET A 333 15.58 -3.50 14.71
C MET A 333 16.61 -2.40 14.94
N HIS A 334 16.19 -1.24 15.46
CA HIS A 334 17.00 -0.06 15.67
C HIS A 334 16.57 0.68 16.95
N ALA A 335 17.48 1.46 17.52
CA ALA A 335 17.20 2.37 18.63
C ALA A 335 16.05 3.38 18.36
N ARG A 336 15.60 3.52 17.11
CA ARG A 336 14.49 4.40 16.73
C ARG A 336 13.14 3.74 17.01
N ASP A 337 13.05 2.42 16.90
CA ASP A 337 11.84 1.66 17.22
C ASP A 337 11.59 1.69 18.73
N VAL A 338 12.68 1.63 19.52
CA VAL A 338 12.61 1.84 20.97
C VAL A 338 12.18 3.27 21.32
N LEU A 339 12.72 4.27 20.62
CA LEU A 339 12.31 5.66 20.80
C LEU A 339 10.82 5.87 20.43
N GLU A 340 10.34 5.23 19.37
CA GLU A 340 8.91 5.27 18.99
C GLU A 340 8.05 4.79 20.16
N ASP A 341 8.38 3.65 20.77
CA ASP A 341 7.66 3.14 21.94
C ASP A 341 7.73 4.11 23.14
N VAL A 342 8.87 4.75 23.40
CA VAL A 342 9.00 5.79 24.44
C VAL A 342 8.02 6.93 24.18
N LEU A 343 7.95 7.43 22.94
CA LEU A 343 7.10 8.56 22.57
C LEU A 343 5.61 8.18 22.57
N ILE A 344 5.26 6.95 22.16
CA ILE A 344 3.88 6.43 22.25
C ILE A 344 3.45 6.37 23.71
N ALA A 345 4.28 5.82 24.60
CA ALA A 345 3.96 5.75 26.03
C ALA A 345 3.93 7.13 26.71
N TYR A 346 4.75 8.07 26.23
CA TYR A 346 4.76 9.46 26.70
C TYR A 346 3.48 10.21 26.26
N GLY A 347 3.02 9.94 25.05
CA GLY A 347 1.88 10.60 24.42
C GLY A 347 2.35 11.72 23.48
N TYR A 348 2.14 11.55 22.18
CA TYR A 348 2.57 12.53 21.17
C TYR A 348 1.94 13.91 21.37
N ASN A 349 0.70 13.97 21.87
CA ASN A 349 -0.03 15.21 22.14
C ASN A 349 0.58 16.03 23.29
N GLU A 350 1.39 15.41 24.14
CA GLU A 350 2.09 16.09 25.25
C GLU A 350 3.40 16.74 24.80
N ILE A 351 3.89 16.42 23.60
CA ILE A 351 5.13 16.97 23.06
C ILE A 351 4.87 18.42 22.60
N LYS A 352 5.54 19.37 23.25
CA LYS A 352 5.41 20.79 22.91
C LYS A 352 6.09 21.06 21.57
N PRO A 353 5.37 21.65 20.57
CA PRO A 353 5.98 21.99 19.30
C PRO A 353 7.00 23.12 19.48
N GLU A 354 8.15 23.00 18.83
CA GLU A 354 9.20 24.03 18.77
C GLU A 354 9.45 24.45 17.32
N GLU A 355 9.75 25.73 17.11
CA GLU A 355 10.08 26.24 15.78
C GLU A 355 11.48 25.76 15.35
N PRO A 356 11.63 25.15 14.15
CA PRO A 356 12.92 24.67 13.69
C PRO A 356 13.86 25.84 13.38
N LYS A 357 15.11 25.76 13.87
CA LYS A 357 16.17 26.71 13.53
C LYS A 357 16.75 26.39 12.16
N LEU A 358 16.17 26.98 11.12
CA LEU A 358 16.63 26.81 9.74
C LEU A 358 17.78 27.76 9.42
N ALA A 359 18.83 27.25 8.76
CA ALA A 359 20.01 28.04 8.39
C ALA A 359 19.78 28.95 7.17
N VAL A 360 18.74 28.68 6.38
CA VAL A 360 18.41 29.40 5.15
C VAL A 360 16.90 29.53 5.01
N GLN A 361 16.45 30.64 4.41
CA GLN A 361 15.08 30.78 3.95
C GLN A 361 14.97 30.20 2.53
N GLY A 362 13.94 29.37 2.29
CA GLY A 362 13.62 28.89 0.95
C GLY A 362 13.19 30.05 0.04
N ARG A 363 13.47 29.93 -1.26
CA ARG A 363 12.94 30.82 -2.30
C ARG A 363 12.26 29.98 -3.38
N GLY A 364 11.30 30.57 -4.07
CA GLY A 364 10.66 29.95 -5.24
C GLY A 364 11.66 29.67 -6.36
N ASP A 365 11.35 28.68 -7.20
CA ASP A 365 12.04 28.51 -8.47
C ASP A 365 11.56 29.64 -9.40
N LYS A 366 12.49 30.50 -9.83
CA LYS A 366 12.17 31.63 -10.72
C LYS A 366 11.53 31.20 -12.03
N PHE A 367 11.74 29.97 -12.49
CA PHE A 367 11.07 29.45 -13.67
C PHE A 367 9.58 29.19 -13.40
N VAL A 368 9.22 28.75 -12.19
CA VAL A 368 7.81 28.60 -11.78
C VAL A 368 7.14 29.96 -11.65
N GLU A 369 7.83 30.96 -11.08
CA GLU A 369 7.34 32.34 -11.05
C GLU A 369 7.07 32.88 -12.47
N PHE A 370 7.91 32.52 -13.44
CA PHE A 370 7.68 32.83 -14.85
C PHE A 370 6.48 32.10 -15.44
N GLU A 371 6.28 30.81 -15.12
CA GLU A 371 5.08 30.07 -15.55
C GLU A 371 3.81 30.75 -15.02
N ASP A 372 3.80 31.16 -13.75
CA ASP A 372 2.68 31.85 -13.12
C ASP A 372 2.41 33.22 -13.77
N ALA A 373 3.46 33.99 -14.08
CA ALA A 373 3.33 35.22 -14.83
C ALA A 373 2.70 34.99 -16.23
N VAL A 374 3.08 33.91 -16.91
CA VAL A 374 2.45 33.54 -18.21
C VAL A 374 0.97 33.18 -18.03
N ARG A 375 0.59 32.47 -16.96
CA ARG A 375 -0.82 32.19 -16.64
C ARG A 375 -1.61 33.48 -16.43
N GLU A 376 -1.08 34.40 -15.64
CA GLU A 376 -1.71 35.70 -15.38
C GLU A 376 -1.94 36.50 -16.68
N LEU A 377 -0.98 36.48 -17.61
CA LEU A 377 -1.14 37.10 -18.93
C LEU A 377 -2.30 36.48 -19.72
N MET A 378 -2.40 35.14 -19.75
CA MET A 378 -3.48 34.44 -20.46
C MET A 378 -4.86 34.76 -19.88
N VAL A 379 -4.98 34.80 -18.56
CA VAL A 379 -6.20 35.25 -17.88
C VAL A 379 -6.50 36.71 -18.23
N GLY A 380 -5.49 37.58 -18.25
CA GLY A 380 -5.61 38.99 -18.65
C GLY A 380 -6.12 39.19 -20.08
N TYR A 381 -5.81 38.26 -21.00
CA TYR A 381 -6.34 38.26 -22.38
C TYR A 381 -7.76 37.67 -22.50
N GLY A 382 -8.35 37.29 -21.37
CA GLY A 382 -9.71 36.75 -21.28
C GLY A 382 -9.81 35.28 -21.70
N LEU A 383 -8.75 34.50 -21.51
CA LEU A 383 -8.79 33.04 -21.65
C LEU A 383 -9.01 32.39 -20.30
N GLN A 384 -9.59 31.19 -20.31
CA GLN A 384 -9.79 30.37 -19.13
C GLN A 384 -8.74 29.25 -19.06
N GLU A 385 -8.05 29.15 -17.93
CA GLU A 385 -7.11 28.04 -17.71
C GLU A 385 -7.88 26.73 -17.53
N VAL A 386 -7.42 25.67 -18.18
CA VAL A 386 -7.88 24.30 -17.94
C VAL A 386 -6.72 23.46 -17.41
N MET A 387 -7.04 22.48 -16.57
CA MET A 387 -6.06 21.55 -16.03
C MET A 387 -6.39 20.13 -16.51
N THR A 388 -5.68 19.67 -17.54
CA THR A 388 -5.90 18.34 -18.09
C THR A 388 -4.96 17.29 -17.49
N PHE A 389 -5.32 16.01 -17.61
CA PHE A 389 -4.49 14.92 -17.08
C PHE A 389 -3.15 14.81 -17.85
N ASN A 390 -2.07 14.56 -17.11
CA ASN A 390 -0.79 14.18 -17.71
C ASN A 390 -0.84 12.79 -18.36
N LEU A 391 -1.75 11.93 -17.89
CA LEU A 391 -1.98 10.59 -18.42
C LEU A 391 -3.04 10.62 -19.52
N THR A 392 -2.71 9.97 -20.63
CA THR A 392 -3.48 9.90 -21.85
C THR A 392 -3.17 8.56 -22.55
N ASN A 393 -3.36 8.50 -23.86
CA ASN A 393 -3.08 7.35 -24.68
C ASN A 393 -2.57 7.77 -26.07
N ARG A 394 -2.03 6.79 -26.80
CA ARG A 394 -1.49 7.00 -28.14
C ARG A 394 -2.54 7.49 -29.14
N GLU A 395 -3.78 7.02 -29.02
CA GLU A 395 -4.87 7.39 -29.93
C GLU A 395 -5.20 8.89 -29.84
N ALA A 396 -5.31 9.42 -28.62
CA ALA A 396 -5.53 10.84 -28.37
C ALA A 396 -4.37 11.70 -28.89
N GLN A 397 -3.12 11.30 -28.61
CA GLN A 397 -1.94 12.11 -28.93
C GLN A 397 -1.59 12.12 -30.43
N TYR A 398 -1.98 11.10 -31.20
CA TYR A 398 -1.62 10.95 -32.63
C TYR A 398 -2.84 10.70 -33.53
N THR A 399 -3.54 9.58 -33.37
CA THR A 399 -4.61 9.15 -34.30
C THR A 399 -5.72 10.18 -34.43
N LYS A 400 -6.27 10.67 -33.30
CA LYS A 400 -7.33 11.69 -33.34
C LYS A 400 -6.83 13.03 -33.86
N MET A 401 -5.54 13.29 -33.74
CA MET A 401 -4.87 14.46 -34.32
C MET A 401 -4.51 14.26 -35.80
N ASN A 402 -4.99 13.20 -36.45
CA ASN A 402 -4.72 12.90 -37.87
C ASN A 402 -3.22 12.68 -38.15
N LEU A 403 -2.52 12.07 -37.20
CA LEU A 403 -1.09 11.75 -37.30
C LEU A 403 -0.86 10.26 -37.16
N HIS A 404 0.17 9.77 -37.83
CA HIS A 404 0.67 8.42 -37.66
C HIS A 404 1.80 8.39 -36.63
N PHE A 405 1.71 7.45 -35.70
CA PHE A 405 2.73 7.27 -34.68
C PHE A 405 4.08 6.87 -35.33
N GLY A 406 5.15 7.57 -34.97
CA GLY A 406 6.50 7.30 -35.47
C GLY A 406 6.91 7.99 -36.77
N GLU A 407 6.02 8.73 -37.44
CA GLU A 407 6.33 9.37 -38.74
C GLU A 407 6.97 10.78 -38.61
N HIS A 408 7.01 11.36 -37.42
CA HIS A 408 7.63 12.67 -37.18
C HIS A 408 9.12 12.54 -36.81
N PRO A 409 9.94 13.57 -37.07
CA PRO A 409 11.34 13.56 -36.62
C PRO A 409 11.46 13.52 -35.09
N SER A 410 12.51 12.84 -34.61
CA SER A 410 12.94 12.91 -33.22
C SER A 410 13.83 14.14 -33.00
N GLY A 411 13.49 15.00 -32.03
CA GLY A 411 14.29 16.17 -31.65
C GLY A 411 13.90 16.70 -30.27
N GLU A 412 14.79 17.46 -29.62
CA GLU A 412 14.62 17.95 -28.23
C GLU A 412 13.57 19.08 -28.12
N TYR A 413 13.55 20.01 -29.08
CA TYR A 413 12.58 21.12 -29.17
C TYR A 413 12.09 21.26 -30.62
N GLY A 414 10.83 21.64 -30.80
CA GLY A 414 10.28 21.99 -32.12
C GLY A 414 9.62 20.87 -32.93
N HIS A 415 9.24 19.75 -32.31
CA HIS A 415 8.37 18.77 -32.97
C HIS A 415 7.09 18.60 -32.16
N HIS A 416 5.95 18.90 -32.79
CA HIS A 416 4.63 18.84 -32.19
C HIS A 416 3.76 17.87 -33.00
N PRO A 417 3.52 16.64 -32.54
CA PRO A 417 4.21 15.96 -31.44
C PRO A 417 5.60 15.45 -31.82
N PRO A 418 6.42 15.08 -30.83
CA PRO A 418 7.62 14.27 -31.07
C PRO A 418 7.27 12.88 -31.64
N ALA A 419 8.25 12.23 -32.28
CA ALA A 419 8.12 10.90 -32.88
C ALA A 419 7.71 9.77 -31.92
N ARG A 420 8.04 9.90 -30.64
CA ARG A 420 7.93 8.86 -29.62
C ARG A 420 7.16 9.36 -28.41
N LEU A 421 6.49 8.43 -27.75
CA LEU A 421 5.67 8.65 -26.56
C LEU A 421 6.19 7.79 -25.41
N VAL A 422 6.07 8.27 -24.16
CA VAL A 422 6.36 7.45 -22.97
C VAL A 422 5.11 6.66 -22.61
N GLU A 423 5.19 5.33 -22.70
CA GLU A 423 4.08 4.41 -22.47
C GLU A 423 4.23 3.67 -21.14
N ILE A 424 3.10 3.38 -20.50
CA ILE A 424 3.02 2.61 -19.26
C ILE A 424 2.94 1.13 -19.61
N GLU A 425 3.78 0.29 -19.01
CA GLU A 425 3.83 -1.14 -19.30
C GLU A 425 2.55 -1.88 -18.88
N ASN A 426 2.03 -1.59 -17.68
CA ASN A 426 0.85 -2.25 -17.11
C ASN A 426 -0.22 -1.22 -16.69
N PRO A 427 -0.88 -0.53 -17.63
CA PRO A 427 -1.85 0.50 -17.31
C PRO A 427 -3.14 -0.13 -16.78
N ILE A 428 -3.71 0.46 -15.72
CA ILE A 428 -4.99 0.03 -15.14
C ILE A 428 -6.15 0.23 -16.15
N SER A 429 -6.03 1.21 -17.05
CA SER A 429 -7.00 1.52 -18.10
C SER A 429 -6.29 1.88 -19.40
N PRO A 430 -6.78 1.43 -20.58
CA PRO A 430 -6.23 1.84 -21.88
C PRO A 430 -6.23 3.36 -22.10
N LYS A 431 -7.16 4.09 -21.46
CA LYS A 431 -7.23 5.57 -21.55
C LYS A 431 -6.00 6.25 -20.91
N TRP A 432 -5.31 5.56 -20.01
CA TRP A 432 -4.20 6.06 -19.18
C TRP A 432 -2.93 5.22 -19.45
N SER A 433 -2.67 4.95 -20.74
CA SER A 433 -1.58 4.08 -21.20
C SER A 433 -0.29 4.82 -21.56
N ALA A 434 -0.30 6.15 -21.54
CA ALA A 434 0.87 6.96 -21.88
C ALA A 434 0.89 8.32 -21.19
N LEU A 435 2.06 8.95 -21.12
CA LEU A 435 2.21 10.35 -20.72
C LEU A 435 2.07 11.26 -21.95
N ARG A 436 1.38 12.39 -21.79
CA ARG A 436 1.24 13.37 -22.88
C ARG A 436 2.59 13.96 -23.30
N ALA A 437 2.79 14.08 -24.60
CA ALA A 437 3.97 14.69 -25.22
C ALA A 437 3.72 16.15 -25.66
N TRP A 438 2.46 16.53 -25.81
CA TRP A 438 1.98 17.87 -26.15
C TRP A 438 0.57 18.10 -25.59
N LEU A 439 0.20 19.36 -25.43
CA LEU A 439 -1.00 19.83 -24.73
C LEU A 439 -2.19 20.05 -25.66
N ILE A 440 -1.98 20.42 -26.94
CA ILE A 440 -3.09 20.64 -27.89
C ILE A 440 -4.09 19.48 -27.91
N PRO A 441 -3.69 18.19 -27.99
CA PRO A 441 -4.69 17.10 -27.97
C PRO A 441 -5.50 17.04 -26.68
N SER A 442 -4.93 17.45 -25.55
CA SER A 442 -5.63 17.53 -24.28
C SER A 442 -6.65 18.69 -24.30
N LEU A 443 -6.31 19.83 -24.91
CA LEU A 443 -7.27 20.91 -25.15
C LEU A 443 -8.39 20.48 -26.11
N MET A 444 -8.07 19.71 -27.16
CA MET A 444 -9.08 19.13 -28.06
C MET A 444 -10.00 18.15 -27.33
N GLU A 445 -9.46 17.29 -26.46
CA GLU A 445 -10.27 16.40 -25.61
C GLU A 445 -11.20 17.22 -24.69
N PHE A 446 -10.71 18.31 -24.09
CA PHE A 446 -11.53 19.21 -23.28
C PHE A 446 -12.67 19.82 -24.11
N LEU A 447 -12.37 20.42 -25.27
CA LEU A 447 -13.38 21.02 -26.15
C LEU A 447 -14.42 19.98 -26.59
N SER A 448 -14.00 18.74 -26.89
CA SER A 448 -14.92 17.66 -27.28
C SER A 448 -15.94 17.30 -26.20
N GLN A 449 -15.58 17.47 -24.93
CA GLN A 449 -16.46 17.19 -23.79
C GLN A 449 -17.38 18.36 -23.46
N ASN A 450 -17.08 19.56 -23.99
CA ASN A 450 -17.78 20.81 -23.69
C ASN A 450 -18.48 21.40 -24.94
N THR A 451 -18.79 20.58 -25.95
CA THR A 451 -19.45 21.06 -27.19
C THR A 451 -20.84 21.66 -26.96
N HIS A 452 -21.48 21.32 -25.83
CA HIS A 452 -22.79 21.80 -25.40
C HIS A 452 -22.75 23.14 -24.65
N GLU A 453 -21.57 23.60 -24.27
CA GLU A 453 -21.37 24.87 -23.56
C GLU A 453 -21.33 26.06 -24.52
N GLU A 454 -21.52 27.27 -23.98
CA GLU A 454 -21.57 28.50 -24.79
C GLU A 454 -20.23 28.81 -25.47
N TYR A 455 -20.33 29.36 -26.70
CA TYR A 455 -19.20 29.87 -27.47
C TYR A 455 -19.15 31.41 -27.39
N PRO A 456 -17.97 32.06 -27.49
CA PRO A 456 -16.67 31.49 -27.80
C PRO A 456 -16.00 30.79 -26.61
N GLN A 457 -15.44 29.62 -26.85
CA GLN A 457 -14.60 28.93 -25.87
C GLN A 457 -13.15 29.34 -26.12
N ARG A 458 -12.53 30.00 -25.15
CA ARG A 458 -11.15 30.51 -25.22
C ARG A 458 -10.37 29.93 -24.04
N ILE A 459 -9.66 28.83 -24.28
CA ILE A 459 -9.00 28.06 -23.22
C ILE A 459 -7.49 28.06 -23.40
N PHE A 460 -6.78 27.89 -22.30
CA PHE A 460 -5.34 27.66 -22.31
C PHE A 460 -4.92 26.69 -21.21
N GLU A 461 -3.72 26.14 -21.32
CA GLU A 461 -3.07 25.39 -20.25
C GLU A 461 -1.58 25.73 -20.22
N VAL A 462 -1.05 26.04 -19.03
CA VAL A 462 0.39 25.98 -18.76
C VAL A 462 0.70 24.67 -18.05
N GLY A 463 1.12 23.68 -18.83
CA GLY A 463 1.20 22.27 -18.41
C GLY A 463 2.53 21.61 -18.73
N LYS A 464 2.84 20.55 -17.98
CA LYS A 464 4.05 19.73 -18.21
C LYS A 464 3.76 18.60 -19.18
N THR A 465 4.71 18.38 -20.08
CA THR A 465 4.74 17.28 -21.04
C THR A 465 5.98 16.44 -20.83
N THR A 466 5.93 15.16 -21.15
CA THR A 466 7.09 14.26 -21.01
C THR A 466 7.62 13.89 -22.37
N LEU A 467 8.88 14.22 -22.62
CA LEU A 467 9.61 13.89 -23.84
C LEU A 467 10.67 12.83 -23.54
N ILE A 468 11.05 12.07 -24.56
CA ILE A 468 12.16 11.13 -24.48
C ILE A 468 13.47 11.88 -24.72
N ASN A 469 14.43 11.73 -23.82
CA ASN A 469 15.78 12.25 -23.96
C ASN A 469 16.78 11.17 -23.51
N GLU A 470 17.37 10.46 -24.47
CA GLU A 470 18.28 9.32 -24.21
C GLU A 470 19.58 9.73 -23.48
N ASN A 471 19.89 11.04 -23.42
CA ASN A 471 21.06 11.55 -22.70
C ASN A 471 20.82 11.74 -21.20
N ARG A 472 19.57 11.61 -20.73
CA ARG A 472 19.20 11.69 -19.30
C ARG A 472 19.21 10.29 -18.68
N GLU A 473 19.51 10.21 -17.39
CA GLU A 473 19.48 8.95 -16.62
C GLU A 473 18.13 8.23 -16.73
N THR A 474 17.02 8.97 -16.59
CA THR A 474 15.66 8.46 -16.70
C THR A 474 15.20 8.27 -18.15
N LYS A 475 16.04 8.63 -19.13
CA LYS A 475 15.74 8.67 -20.57
C LYS A 475 14.55 9.56 -20.96
N THR A 476 14.16 10.47 -20.07
CA THR A 476 13.02 11.37 -20.24
C THR A 476 13.34 12.77 -19.73
N VAL A 477 12.59 13.75 -20.19
CA VAL A 477 12.61 15.13 -19.69
C VAL A 477 11.19 15.67 -19.60
N SER A 478 10.88 16.36 -18.51
CA SER A 478 9.62 17.09 -18.36
C SER A 478 9.80 18.52 -18.83
N GLU A 479 9.00 18.94 -19.81
CA GLU A 479 9.02 20.28 -20.38
C GLU A 479 7.68 20.98 -20.17
N SER A 480 7.76 22.21 -19.69
CA SER A 480 6.60 23.08 -19.50
C SER A 480 6.26 23.78 -20.80
N LYS A 481 4.98 23.78 -21.14
CA LYS A 481 4.45 24.37 -22.36
C LYS A 481 3.24 25.22 -22.04
N LEU A 482 3.04 26.26 -22.85
CA LEU A 482 1.79 26.98 -22.96
C LEU A 482 1.07 26.50 -24.21
N ALA A 483 -0.17 26.07 -24.08
CA ALA A 483 -1.04 25.83 -25.22
C ALA A 483 -2.33 26.63 -25.09
N VAL A 484 -2.83 27.12 -26.22
CA VAL A 484 -4.05 27.91 -26.34
C VAL A 484 -4.93 27.28 -27.41
N ALA A 485 -6.23 27.21 -27.16
CA ALA A 485 -7.23 26.83 -28.16
C ALA A 485 -8.44 27.76 -28.09
N ILE A 486 -8.89 28.22 -29.26
CA ILE A 486 -10.10 29.04 -29.41
C ILE A 486 -11.07 28.32 -30.34
N ALA A 487 -12.31 28.15 -29.90
CA ALA A 487 -13.37 27.55 -30.67
C ALA A 487 -14.58 28.50 -30.77
N HIS A 488 -14.99 28.84 -31.99
CA HIS A 488 -16.26 29.53 -32.31
C HIS A 488 -16.49 29.58 -33.83
N PRO A 489 -17.71 29.87 -34.33
CA PRO A 489 -18.06 29.74 -35.75
C PRO A 489 -17.22 30.56 -36.75
N ARG A 490 -16.51 31.60 -36.29
CA ARG A 490 -15.74 32.50 -37.15
C ARG A 490 -14.27 32.56 -36.75
N VAL A 491 -13.76 31.55 -36.04
CA VAL A 491 -12.38 31.58 -35.56
C VAL A 491 -11.41 31.65 -36.74
N THR A 492 -10.38 32.47 -36.60
CA THR A 492 -9.33 32.64 -37.61
C THR A 492 -7.95 32.42 -37.02
N PHE A 493 -6.99 32.06 -37.87
CA PHE A 493 -5.56 32.05 -37.54
C PHE A 493 -5.09 33.34 -36.85
N THR A 494 -5.63 34.49 -37.26
CA THR A 494 -5.26 35.80 -36.73
C THR A 494 -5.57 35.92 -35.23
N GLU A 495 -6.67 35.36 -34.74
CA GLU A 495 -7.06 35.48 -33.33
C GLU A 495 -6.07 34.79 -32.38
N VAL A 496 -5.61 33.59 -32.73
CA VAL A 496 -4.57 32.90 -31.96
C VAL A 496 -3.20 33.54 -32.15
N LYS A 497 -2.94 34.12 -33.32
CA LYS A 497 -1.72 34.88 -33.58
C LYS A 497 -1.64 36.15 -32.73
N GLU A 498 -2.74 36.87 -32.54
CA GLU A 498 -2.79 38.08 -31.71
C GLU A 498 -2.43 37.77 -30.25
N ILE A 499 -2.87 36.63 -29.73
CA ILE A 499 -2.49 36.17 -28.39
C ILE A 499 -0.99 35.84 -28.36
N LEU A 500 -0.49 35.08 -29.34
CA LEU A 500 0.94 34.78 -29.45
C LEU A 500 1.79 36.05 -29.54
N ASP A 501 1.40 37.01 -30.38
CA ASP A 501 2.03 38.33 -30.51
C ASP A 501 2.07 39.05 -29.16
N SER A 502 0.95 39.04 -28.44
CA SER A 502 0.83 39.69 -27.13
C SER A 502 1.76 39.04 -26.09
N VAL A 503 1.83 37.71 -26.04
CA VAL A 503 2.76 36.98 -25.15
C VAL A 503 4.19 37.34 -25.48
N MET A 504 4.61 37.18 -26.75
CA MET A 504 5.99 37.44 -27.15
C MET A 504 6.39 38.90 -26.88
N HIS A 505 5.48 39.84 -27.12
CA HIS A 505 5.69 41.25 -26.80
C HIS A 505 5.88 41.50 -25.30
N HIS A 506 5.02 40.94 -24.44
CA HIS A 506 5.14 41.07 -22.98
C HIS A 506 6.42 40.43 -22.44
N LEU A 507 6.89 39.36 -23.09
CA LEU A 507 8.16 38.71 -22.76
C LEU A 507 9.39 39.42 -23.36
N GLY A 508 9.22 40.46 -24.18
CA GLY A 508 10.31 41.15 -24.86
C GLY A 508 11.05 40.28 -25.88
N LEU A 509 10.32 39.37 -26.54
CA LEU A 509 10.84 38.41 -27.51
C LEU A 509 10.39 38.79 -28.93
N GLU A 510 11.33 38.79 -29.86
CA GLU A 510 11.02 38.77 -31.28
C GLU A 510 10.90 37.32 -31.75
N TYR A 511 9.99 37.05 -32.68
CA TYR A 511 9.76 35.72 -33.21
C TYR A 511 9.46 35.75 -34.72
N GLU A 512 9.75 34.64 -35.40
CA GLU A 512 9.43 34.41 -36.80
C GLU A 512 8.39 33.29 -36.93
N LEU A 513 7.48 33.42 -37.90
CA LEU A 513 6.61 32.35 -38.35
C LEU A 513 7.10 31.83 -39.70
N LYS A 514 7.25 30.51 -39.81
CA LYS A 514 7.53 29.84 -41.09
C LYS A 514 6.45 28.83 -41.38
N GLU A 515 5.91 28.87 -42.60
CA GLU A 515 4.94 27.90 -43.09
C GLU A 515 5.53 26.48 -43.05
N ILE A 516 4.70 25.52 -42.66
CA ILE A 516 5.05 24.09 -42.58
C ILE A 516 3.86 23.25 -43.05
N ASP A 517 4.09 21.97 -43.30
CA ASP A 517 3.01 20.99 -43.46
C ASP A 517 2.81 20.22 -42.15
N HIS A 518 1.56 20.14 -41.68
CA HIS A 518 1.22 19.35 -40.49
C HIS A 518 -0.23 18.83 -40.57
N SER A 519 -0.41 17.51 -40.55
CA SER A 519 -1.70 16.87 -40.81
C SER A 519 -2.81 17.17 -39.79
N SER A 520 -2.44 17.67 -38.60
CA SER A 520 -3.42 18.14 -37.61
C SER A 520 -4.03 19.51 -37.93
N PHE A 521 -3.45 20.27 -38.87
CA PHE A 521 -3.87 21.62 -39.21
C PHE A 521 -4.24 21.74 -40.69
N ILE A 522 -4.96 22.80 -41.06
CA ILE A 522 -5.33 23.08 -42.45
C ILE A 522 -4.08 23.45 -43.25
N PRO A 523 -3.82 22.80 -44.41
CA PRO A 523 -2.70 23.17 -45.28
C PRO A 523 -2.69 24.65 -45.65
N GLY A 524 -1.52 25.30 -45.54
CA GLY A 524 -1.36 26.74 -45.74
C GLY A 524 -1.90 27.64 -44.61
N ARG A 525 -2.45 27.06 -43.52
CA ARG A 525 -2.90 27.77 -42.32
C ARG A 525 -2.25 27.24 -41.05
N VAL A 526 -0.96 26.92 -41.16
CA VAL A 526 -0.13 26.42 -40.07
C VAL A 526 1.29 26.93 -40.23
N GLY A 527 1.92 27.26 -39.11
CA GLY A 527 3.29 27.72 -39.06
C GLY A 527 4.01 27.21 -37.81
N LYS A 528 5.32 27.07 -37.94
CA LYS A 528 6.20 26.91 -36.78
C LYS A 528 6.60 28.26 -36.21
N ILE A 529 6.76 28.29 -34.89
CA ILE A 529 7.15 29.46 -34.12
C ILE A 529 8.65 29.35 -33.84
N ILE A 530 9.42 30.36 -34.27
CA ILE A 530 10.88 30.38 -34.13
C ILE A 530 11.27 31.60 -33.30
N VAL A 531 12.03 31.38 -32.22
CA VAL A 531 12.59 32.44 -31.36
C VAL A 531 14.09 32.23 -31.29
N ASN A 532 14.90 33.28 -31.51
CA ASN A 532 16.37 33.21 -31.51
C ASN A 532 16.95 32.11 -32.44
N GLY A 533 16.29 31.83 -33.57
CA GLY A 533 16.69 30.78 -34.51
C GLY A 533 16.36 29.34 -34.08
N GLN A 534 15.73 29.15 -32.91
CA GLN A 534 15.27 27.85 -32.40
C GLN A 534 13.76 27.70 -32.60
N GLU A 535 13.33 26.51 -33.03
CA GLU A 535 11.91 26.17 -33.10
C GLU A 535 11.34 25.89 -31.71
N VAL A 536 10.33 26.66 -31.31
CA VAL A 536 9.79 26.66 -29.94
C VAL A 536 8.30 26.31 -29.89
N GLY A 537 7.62 26.16 -31.02
CA GLY A 537 6.18 25.94 -31.02
C GLY A 537 5.55 25.78 -32.39
N ILE A 538 4.24 25.58 -32.39
CA ILE A 538 3.37 25.46 -33.57
C ILE A 538 2.12 26.34 -33.39
N ILE A 539 1.60 26.91 -34.47
CA ILE A 539 0.37 27.69 -34.51
C ILE A 539 -0.42 27.35 -35.78
N GLY A 540 -1.74 27.25 -35.69
CA GLY A 540 -2.56 27.00 -36.87
C GLY A 540 -4.06 26.86 -36.62
N GLU A 541 -4.81 26.75 -37.71
CA GLU A 541 -6.21 26.32 -37.71
C GLU A 541 -6.31 24.79 -37.79
N ILE A 542 -7.04 24.17 -36.87
CA ILE A 542 -7.17 22.71 -36.77
C ILE A 542 -7.89 22.14 -37.99
N HIS A 543 -7.35 21.04 -38.52
CA HIS A 543 -7.88 20.38 -39.72
C HIS A 543 -9.30 19.83 -39.46
N PRO A 544 -10.26 19.95 -40.40
CA PRO A 544 -11.62 19.43 -40.24
C PRO A 544 -11.69 17.94 -39.88
N LYS A 545 -10.76 17.13 -40.39
CA LYS A 545 -10.64 15.71 -40.02
C LYS A 545 -10.33 15.49 -38.53
N VAL A 546 -9.51 16.36 -37.94
CA VAL A 546 -9.22 16.30 -36.49
C VAL A 546 -10.46 16.68 -35.69
N LEU A 547 -11.16 17.74 -36.12
CA LEU A 547 -12.43 18.14 -35.49
C LEU A 547 -13.46 17.00 -35.52
N GLU A 548 -13.59 16.32 -36.67
CA GLU A 548 -14.44 15.12 -36.82
C GLU A 548 -14.02 13.98 -35.87
N ASN A 549 -12.72 13.67 -35.80
CA ASN A 549 -12.20 12.63 -34.91
C ASN A 549 -12.46 12.90 -33.42
N TRP A 550 -12.55 14.18 -33.05
CA TRP A 550 -12.87 14.63 -31.70
C TRP A 550 -14.36 14.94 -31.50
N GLY A 551 -15.19 14.89 -32.54
CA GLY A 551 -16.62 15.22 -32.44
C GLY A 551 -16.89 16.70 -32.14
N ILE A 552 -16.04 17.60 -32.62
CA ILE A 552 -16.17 19.06 -32.43
C ILE A 552 -16.75 19.67 -33.71
N GLU A 553 -17.86 20.39 -33.59
CA GLU A 553 -18.55 20.99 -34.73
C GLU A 553 -18.05 22.40 -35.07
N MET A 554 -17.45 23.09 -34.11
CA MET A 554 -16.92 24.43 -34.31
C MET A 554 -15.49 24.39 -34.85
N PRO A 555 -15.10 25.34 -35.71
CA PRO A 555 -13.70 25.48 -36.09
C PRO A 555 -12.88 25.86 -34.86
N VAL A 556 -11.64 25.36 -34.81
CA VAL A 556 -10.69 25.60 -33.71
C VAL A 556 -9.40 26.14 -34.28
N ALA A 557 -8.86 27.19 -33.67
CA ALA A 557 -7.49 27.63 -33.90
C ALA A 557 -6.69 27.46 -32.60
N ALA A 558 -5.43 27.05 -32.72
CA ALA A 558 -4.60 26.74 -31.56
C ALA A 558 -3.13 27.09 -31.79
N PHE A 559 -2.42 27.32 -30.69
CA PHE A 559 -0.95 27.31 -30.68
C PHE A 559 -0.43 26.58 -29.45
N GLU A 560 0.80 26.10 -29.53
CA GLU A 560 1.56 25.57 -28.40
C GLU A 560 3.01 26.02 -28.49
N VAL A 561 3.58 26.45 -27.37
CA VAL A 561 4.98 26.84 -27.25
C VAL A 561 5.63 26.21 -26.03
N PHE A 562 6.89 25.81 -26.17
CA PHE A 562 7.76 25.47 -25.05
C PHE A 562 8.09 26.74 -24.25
N LEU A 563 7.92 26.71 -22.93
CA LEU A 563 8.19 27.88 -22.08
C LEU A 563 9.65 28.05 -21.73
N ARG A 564 10.42 26.96 -21.58
CA ARG A 564 11.83 27.02 -21.19
C ARG A 564 12.71 27.82 -22.17
N PRO A 565 12.57 27.70 -23.50
CA PRO A 565 13.32 28.56 -24.44
C PRO A 565 12.89 30.03 -24.41
N LEU A 566 11.68 30.35 -23.93
CA LEU A 566 11.17 31.71 -23.80
C LEU A 566 11.60 32.37 -22.48
N TYR A 567 11.95 31.54 -21.50
CA TYR A 567 12.46 32.01 -20.23
C TYR A 567 13.85 32.62 -20.40
N ARG A 568 13.90 33.94 -20.28
CA ARG A 568 15.11 34.68 -19.96
C ARG A 568 14.99 34.98 -18.48
N GLU A 569 16.02 34.82 -17.66
CA GLU A 569 16.01 35.41 -16.33
C GLU A 569 15.89 36.94 -16.49
N PRO A 570 14.76 37.61 -16.18
CA PRO A 570 14.68 39.05 -16.28
C PRO A 570 14.96 39.63 -14.88
N TYR A 571 15.93 40.53 -14.77
CA TYR A 571 16.24 41.40 -13.61
C TYR A 571 16.99 40.76 -12.41
N LEU A 572 18.31 40.83 -12.47
CA LEU A 572 19.14 41.34 -11.36
C LEU A 572 19.29 42.85 -11.53
#